data_AF-A0AAN8EMW6-F1
#
_entry.id   AF-A0AAN8EMW6-F1
#
_cell.length_a   1.000
_cell.length_b   1.000
_cell.length_c   1.000
_cell.angle_alpha   90.00
_cell.angle_beta   90.00
_cell.angle_gamma   90.00
#
_symmetry.space_group_name_H-M   'P 1'
#
loop_
_entity.id
_entity.type
_entity.pdbx_description
1 polymer ?
#
loop_
_entity_poly.entity_id
_entity_poly.type
_entity_poly.pdbx_seq_one_letter_code
_entity_poly.pdbx_strand_id
1 'polypeptide(L)'
;MVNPLIQPSDNPDITKERRAGTFDVRQMASFLYGGEDKLQRRAEILEFYKSKPELHDPIPVEFMTREERIDNAARKIVGMTDNLEQIDASDFFGEGMYYQSLIMGRDLHPLSLHFVMFIPTLQGQTDDEQLEE
;
A
#
# COMPACT_ATOMS: atom_id res chain seq x y z
N MET A 1 -20.34 6.61 20.68
CA MET A 1 -18.97 6.18 20.34
C MET A 1 -18.26 7.36 19.69
N VAL A 2 -17.03 7.67 20.08
CA VAL A 2 -16.26 8.76 19.46
C VAL A 2 -15.58 8.17 18.23
N ASN A 3 -15.81 8.76 17.06
CA ASN A 3 -15.14 8.32 15.83
C ASN A 3 -13.64 8.70 15.92
N PRO A 4 -12.70 7.73 15.96
CA PRO A 4 -11.26 7.97 16.14
C PRO A 4 -10.61 8.71 14.96
N LEU A 5 -11.32 8.88 13.84
CA LEU A 5 -10.82 9.62 12.68
C LEU A 5 -11.10 11.12 12.76
N ILE A 6 -11.82 11.60 13.78
CA ILE A 6 -12.07 13.04 13.98
C ILE A 6 -10.82 13.69 14.58
N GLN A 7 -10.30 14.71 13.91
CA GLN A 7 -9.16 15.52 14.32
C GLN A 7 -9.58 16.97 14.62
N PRO A 8 -8.86 17.70 15.51
CA PRO A 8 -9.24 19.06 15.89
C PRO A 8 -9.31 20.07 14.75
N SER A 9 -8.49 19.89 13.71
CA SER A 9 -8.39 20.79 12.54
C SER A 9 -9.22 20.35 11.34
N ASP A 10 -10.10 19.36 11.50
CA ASP A 10 -10.95 18.88 10.42
C ASP A 10 -11.94 19.96 9.94
N ASN A 11 -12.31 19.89 8.67
CA ASN A 11 -13.42 20.65 8.14
C ASN A 11 -14.70 20.35 8.99
N PRO A 12 -15.43 21.37 9.46
CA PRO A 12 -16.61 21.19 10.30
C PRO A 12 -17.72 20.35 9.64
N ASP A 13 -17.88 20.43 8.32
CA ASP A 13 -18.86 19.62 7.59
C ASP A 13 -18.49 18.14 7.63
N ILE A 14 -17.21 17.82 7.41
CA ILE A 14 -16.72 16.43 7.53
C ILE A 14 -16.87 15.93 8.97
N THR A 15 -16.58 16.79 9.95
CA THR A 15 -16.74 16.44 11.37
C THR A 15 -18.19 16.15 11.72
N LYS A 16 -19.13 16.93 11.19
CA LYS A 16 -20.57 16.72 11.37
C LYS A 16 -20.98 15.35 10.84
N GLU A 17 -20.56 14.99 9.63
CA GLU A 17 -20.85 13.67 9.04
C GLU A 17 -20.22 12.52 9.83
N ARG A 18 -18.96 12.67 10.27
CA ARG A 18 -18.27 11.65 11.09
C ARG A 18 -18.96 11.40 12.44
N ARG A 19 -19.57 12.44 13.03
CA ARG A 19 -20.33 12.35 14.29
C ARG A 19 -21.68 11.66 14.14
N ALA A 20 -22.27 11.68 12.95
CA ALA A 20 -23.53 11.00 12.66
C ALA A 20 -23.38 9.46 12.54
N GLY A 21 -22.13 8.96 12.50
CA GLY A 21 -21.85 7.53 12.44
C GLY A 21 -22.38 6.75 13.65
N THR A 22 -23.00 5.60 13.38
CA THR A 22 -23.71 4.77 14.38
C THR A 22 -22.95 3.51 14.81
N PHE A 23 -21.74 3.30 14.29
CA PHE A 23 -20.90 2.13 14.58
C PHE A 23 -19.46 2.55 14.87
N ASP A 24 -18.69 1.65 15.48
CA ASP A 24 -17.26 1.83 15.70
C ASP A 24 -16.49 1.54 14.41
N VAL A 25 -15.84 2.58 13.85
CA VAL A 25 -15.06 2.45 12.61
C VAL A 25 -13.83 1.56 12.78
N ARG A 26 -13.27 1.42 13.99
CA ARG A 26 -12.14 0.50 14.25
C ARG A 26 -12.62 -0.93 14.20
N GLN A 27 -13.78 -1.23 14.80
CA GLN A 27 -14.39 -2.55 14.70
C GLN A 27 -14.76 -2.88 13.25
N MET A 28 -15.32 -1.91 12.51
CA MET A 28 -15.60 -2.08 11.08
C MET A 28 -14.30 -2.34 10.29
N ALA A 29 -13.23 -1.59 10.53
CA ALA A 29 -11.95 -1.84 9.87
C ALA A 29 -11.41 -3.24 10.21
N SER A 30 -11.51 -3.66 11.48
CA SER A 30 -11.01 -4.97 11.92
C SER A 30 -11.79 -6.09 11.23
N PHE A 31 -13.10 -5.92 11.10
CA PHE A 31 -13.96 -6.80 10.32
C PHE A 31 -13.56 -6.86 8.84
N LEU A 32 -13.34 -5.69 8.19
CA LEU A 32 -13.00 -5.61 6.76
C LEU A 32 -11.63 -6.20 6.43
N TYR A 33 -10.65 -6.01 7.30
CA TYR A 33 -9.26 -6.41 7.07
C TYR A 33 -8.89 -7.73 7.75
N GLY A 34 -9.85 -8.39 8.40
CA GLY A 34 -9.68 -9.75 8.92
C GLY A 34 -8.99 -9.87 10.28
N GLY A 35 -8.93 -8.79 11.07
CA GLY A 35 -8.41 -8.84 12.43
C GLY A 35 -7.65 -7.58 12.87
N GLU A 36 -7.46 -7.46 14.18
CA GLU A 36 -6.72 -6.35 14.80
C GLU A 36 -5.21 -6.42 14.52
N ASP A 37 -4.67 -7.62 14.39
CA ASP A 37 -3.28 -7.89 13.97
C ASP A 37 -3.00 -7.31 12.58
N LYS A 38 -3.92 -7.52 11.61
CA LYS A 38 -3.80 -6.96 10.27
C LYS A 38 -3.89 -5.44 10.29
N LEU A 39 -4.74 -4.86 11.15
CA LEU A 39 -4.78 -3.40 11.31
C LEU A 39 -3.52 -2.83 11.94
N GLN A 40 -2.93 -3.53 12.90
CA GLN A 40 -1.67 -3.14 13.54
C GLN A 40 -0.53 -3.15 12.52
N ARG A 41 -0.40 -4.21 11.72
CA ARG A 41 0.58 -4.28 10.62
C ARG A 41 0.39 -3.16 9.59
N ARG A 42 -0.86 -2.87 9.18
CA ARG A 42 -1.13 -1.73 8.29
C ARG A 42 -0.71 -0.39 8.90
N ALA A 43 -0.88 -0.21 10.21
CA ALA A 43 -0.41 1.01 10.88
C ALA A 43 1.12 1.11 10.88
N GLU A 44 1.83 0.02 11.15
CA GLU A 44 3.29 -0.04 11.13
C GLU A 44 3.86 0.25 9.74
N ILE A 45 3.30 -0.37 8.70
CA ILE A 45 3.70 -0.12 7.30
C ILE A 45 3.45 1.34 6.90
N LEU A 46 2.32 1.92 7.32
CA LEU A 46 1.99 3.32 7.04
C LEU A 46 2.98 4.28 7.72
N GLU A 47 3.34 4.03 8.97
CA GLU A 47 4.32 4.86 9.69
C GLU A 47 5.72 4.74 9.07
N PHE A 48 6.13 3.53 8.66
CA PHE A 48 7.34 3.34 7.88
C PHE A 48 7.32 4.16 6.58
N TYR A 49 6.26 4.04 5.77
CA TYR A 49 6.10 4.80 4.54
C TYR A 49 6.20 6.31 4.78
N LYS A 50 5.51 6.85 5.80
CA LYS A 50 5.58 8.27 6.14
C LYS A 50 6.99 8.72 6.53
N SER A 51 7.78 7.84 7.15
CA SER A 51 9.15 8.14 7.58
C SER A 51 10.17 8.17 6.44
N LYS A 52 9.78 7.78 5.22
CA LYS A 52 10.65 7.58 4.05
C LYS A 52 10.26 8.51 2.90
N PRO A 53 10.74 9.77 2.88
CA PRO A 53 10.44 10.73 1.83
C PRO A 53 10.79 10.25 0.42
N GLU A 54 11.80 9.38 0.30
CA GLU A 54 12.20 8.74 -0.95
C GLU A 54 11.10 7.84 -1.55
N LEU A 55 10.10 7.42 -0.78
CA LEU A 55 8.98 6.64 -1.29
C LEU A 55 7.82 7.53 -1.77
N HIS A 56 7.90 8.84 -1.54
CA HIS A 56 6.82 9.77 -1.88
C HIS A 56 7.01 10.33 -3.29
N ASP A 57 5.93 10.83 -3.85
CA ASP A 57 5.98 11.56 -5.10
C ASP A 57 6.57 12.96 -4.86
N PRO A 58 7.56 13.41 -5.67
CA PRO A 58 8.19 14.72 -5.48
C PRO A 58 7.24 15.89 -5.78
N ILE A 59 6.26 15.64 -6.65
CA ILE A 59 5.16 16.53 -7.02
C ILE A 59 3.91 15.68 -7.25
N PRO A 60 2.70 16.25 -7.25
CA PRO A 60 1.52 15.52 -7.69
C PRO A 60 1.74 14.88 -9.08
N VAL A 61 1.41 13.60 -9.20
CA VAL A 61 1.63 12.82 -10.44
C VAL A 61 0.87 13.39 -11.63
N GLU A 62 -0.20 14.15 -11.40
CA GLU A 62 -0.98 14.87 -12.40
C GLU A 62 -0.18 15.97 -13.11
N PHE A 63 0.93 16.42 -12.53
CA PHE A 63 1.82 17.43 -13.12
C PHE A 63 3.04 16.80 -13.82
N MET A 64 3.18 15.48 -13.76
CA MET A 64 4.26 14.77 -14.44
C MET A 64 3.84 14.42 -15.87
N THR A 65 4.78 14.58 -16.80
CA THR A 65 4.74 13.97 -18.12
C THR A 65 4.79 12.44 -18.02
N ARG A 66 4.57 11.75 -19.15
CA ARG A 66 4.62 10.29 -19.18
C ARG A 66 6.01 9.76 -18.83
N GLU A 67 7.05 10.37 -19.38
CA GLU A 67 8.46 10.05 -19.12
C GLU A 67 8.79 10.24 -17.63
N GLU A 68 8.42 11.38 -17.06
CA GLU A 68 8.63 11.65 -15.64
C GLU A 68 7.90 10.66 -14.73
N ARG A 69 6.69 10.20 -15.10
CA ARG A 69 5.99 9.16 -14.34
C ARG A 69 6.70 7.82 -14.38
N ILE A 70 7.26 7.44 -15.54
CA ILE A 70 8.05 6.22 -15.69
C ILE A 70 9.30 6.30 -14.81
N ASP A 71 10.04 7.40 -14.88
CA ASP A 71 11.25 7.62 -14.08
C ASP A 71 10.93 7.64 -12.57
N ASN A 72 9.85 8.31 -12.18
CA ASN A 72 9.40 8.36 -10.80
C ASN A 72 8.96 6.97 -10.29
N ALA A 73 8.23 6.20 -11.09
CA ALA A 73 7.84 4.84 -10.74
C ALA A 73 9.05 3.89 -10.65
N ALA A 74 10.04 4.03 -11.54
CA ALA A 74 11.30 3.29 -11.51
C ALA A 74 12.11 3.59 -10.24
N ARG A 75 12.23 4.87 -9.87
CA ARG A 75 12.87 5.30 -8.63
C ARG A 75 12.16 4.73 -7.39
N LYS A 76 10.83 4.81 -7.34
CA LYS A 76 10.02 4.32 -6.22
C LYS A 76 10.07 2.80 -6.09
N ILE A 77 10.11 2.05 -7.20
CA ILE A 77 10.17 0.57 -7.13
C ILE A 77 11.51 0.10 -6.58
N VAL A 78 12.61 0.79 -6.91
CA VAL A 78 13.92 0.51 -6.30
C VAL A 78 13.87 0.76 -4.78
N GLY A 79 13.35 1.91 -4.36
CA GLY A 79 13.19 2.20 -2.93
C GLY A 79 12.27 1.20 -2.21
N MET A 80 11.21 0.74 -2.88
CA MET A 80 10.32 -0.30 -2.36
C MET A 80 11.06 -1.64 -2.19
N THR A 81 11.85 -2.06 -3.19
CA THR A 81 12.60 -3.31 -3.16
C THR A 81 13.74 -3.30 -2.14
N ASP A 82 14.37 -2.14 -1.94
CA ASP A 82 15.46 -1.95 -0.96
C ASP A 82 14.97 -2.03 0.49
N ASN A 83 13.66 -2.00 0.72
CA ASN A 83 13.02 -2.01 2.04
C ASN A 83 11.96 -3.12 2.16
N LEU A 84 12.13 -4.26 1.46
CA LEU A 84 11.17 -5.38 1.49
C LEU A 84 11.07 -6.05 2.86
N GLU A 85 12.11 -5.97 3.69
CA GLU A 85 12.14 -6.53 5.04
C GLU A 85 11.15 -5.88 6.02
N GLN A 86 10.55 -4.76 5.63
CA GLN A 86 9.53 -4.06 6.42
C GLN A 86 8.15 -4.73 6.35
N ILE A 87 7.97 -5.64 5.39
CA ILE A 87 6.73 -6.36 5.15
C ILE A 87 6.96 -7.87 5.07
N ASP A 88 5.90 -8.63 5.31
CA ASP A 88 5.84 -10.02 4.86
C ASP A 88 5.54 -10.07 3.35
N ALA A 89 6.59 -10.16 2.53
CA ALA A 89 6.46 -10.25 1.08
C ALA A 89 5.76 -11.53 0.60
N SER A 90 5.66 -12.56 1.46
CA SER A 90 4.90 -13.78 1.14
C SER A 90 3.39 -13.56 1.27
N ASP A 91 2.95 -12.62 2.12
CA ASP A 91 1.57 -12.12 2.18
C ASP A 91 1.35 -11.07 1.07
N PHE A 92 1.45 -11.50 -0.19
CA PHE A 92 1.35 -10.63 -1.36
C PHE A 92 0.02 -9.85 -1.36
N PHE A 93 -1.11 -10.52 -1.11
CA PHE A 93 -2.43 -9.88 -1.16
C PHE A 93 -2.75 -9.03 0.09
N GLY A 94 -2.08 -9.27 1.21
CA GLY A 94 -2.21 -8.48 2.44
C GLY A 94 -1.22 -7.32 2.48
N GLU A 95 -0.01 -7.57 3.00
CA GLU A 95 1.01 -6.54 3.21
C GLU A 95 1.61 -6.03 1.91
N GLY A 96 1.92 -6.92 0.95
CA GLY A 96 2.55 -6.56 -0.32
C GLY A 96 1.75 -5.55 -1.13
N MET A 97 0.47 -5.87 -1.39
CA MET A 97 -0.45 -5.00 -2.12
C MET A 97 -0.73 -3.69 -1.36
N TYR A 98 -0.83 -3.73 -0.02
CA TYR A 98 -1.01 -2.51 0.75
C TYR A 98 0.21 -1.59 0.67
N TYR A 99 1.41 -2.13 0.85
CA TYR A 99 2.67 -1.40 0.76
C TYR A 99 2.86 -0.80 -0.63
N GLN A 100 2.64 -1.59 -1.68
CA GLN A 100 2.66 -1.10 -3.06
C GLN A 100 1.64 0.03 -3.29
N SER A 101 0.42 -0.09 -2.74
CA SER A 101 -0.62 0.94 -2.89
C SER A 101 -0.26 2.27 -2.23
N LEU A 102 0.47 2.25 -1.11
CA LEU A 102 0.96 3.47 -0.45
C LEU A 102 2.03 4.17 -1.29
N ILE A 103 2.94 3.41 -1.88
CA ILE A 103 4.08 3.94 -2.63
C ILE A 103 3.68 4.37 -4.04
N MET A 104 2.92 3.53 -4.74
CA MET A 104 2.59 3.73 -6.16
C MET A 104 1.25 4.43 -6.36
N GLY A 105 0.38 4.46 -5.34
CA GLY A 105 -0.96 5.01 -5.46
C GLY A 105 -1.77 4.25 -6.51
N ARG A 106 -2.21 4.97 -7.54
CA ARG A 106 -2.94 4.40 -8.70
C ARG A 106 -2.03 4.10 -9.89
N ASP A 107 -0.76 4.45 -9.81
CA ASP A 107 0.19 4.25 -10.89
C ASP A 107 0.72 2.82 -10.88
N LEU A 108 1.10 2.35 -12.07
CA LEU A 108 1.83 1.10 -12.25
C LEU A 108 3.33 1.35 -12.16
N HIS A 109 4.09 0.29 -11.94
CA HIS A 109 5.55 0.32 -11.93
C HIS A 109 6.11 -0.76 -12.88
N PRO A 110 7.40 -0.67 -13.26
CA PRO A 110 8.00 -1.60 -14.23
C PRO A 110 7.89 -3.10 -13.89
N LEU A 111 7.68 -3.43 -12.61
CA LEU A 111 7.55 -4.80 -12.12
C LEU A 111 6.10 -5.23 -11.83
N SER A 112 5.08 -4.44 -12.19
CA SER A 112 3.69 -4.79 -11.84
C SER A 112 3.27 -6.14 -12.43
N LEU A 113 3.50 -6.37 -13.73
CA LEU A 113 3.20 -7.67 -14.36
C LEU A 113 4.14 -8.78 -13.91
N HIS A 114 5.36 -8.44 -13.47
CA HIS A 114 6.28 -9.42 -12.92
C HIS A 114 5.67 -10.10 -11.68
N PHE A 115 5.12 -9.32 -10.76
CA PHE A 115 4.51 -9.85 -9.54
C PHE A 115 3.12 -10.45 -9.78
N VAL A 116 2.24 -9.79 -10.54
CA VAL A 116 0.82 -10.22 -10.63
C VAL A 116 0.56 -11.33 -11.64
N MET A 117 1.49 -11.57 -12.59
CA MET A 117 1.27 -12.54 -13.68
C MET A 117 2.48 -13.44 -13.91
N PHE A 118 3.69 -12.89 -14.04
CA PHE A 118 4.88 -13.68 -14.39
C PHE A 118 5.25 -14.69 -13.30
N ILE A 119 5.46 -14.25 -12.05
CA ILE A 119 5.77 -15.15 -10.93
C ILE A 119 4.67 -16.19 -10.72
N PRO A 120 3.36 -15.83 -10.66
CA PRO A 120 2.29 -16.82 -10.56
C PRO A 120 2.26 -17.83 -11.71
N THR A 121 2.62 -17.42 -12.92
CA THR A 121 2.70 -18.32 -14.07
C THR A 121 3.83 -19.33 -13.89
N LEU A 122 5.00 -18.91 -13.43
CA LEU A 122 6.09 -19.83 -13.09
C LEU A 122 5.63 -20.81 -12.01
N GLN A 123 5.23 -20.29 -10.84
CA GLN A 123 4.79 -21.12 -9.71
C GLN A 123 3.66 -22.11 -10.04
N GLY A 124 2.78 -21.77 -10.99
CA GLY A 124 1.64 -22.58 -11.36
C GLY A 124 1.84 -23.50 -12.57
N GLN A 125 2.91 -23.32 -13.36
CA GLN A 125 3.06 -24.01 -14.65
C GLN A 125 4.45 -24.61 -14.92
N THR A 126 5.46 -24.32 -14.10
CA THR A 126 6.80 -24.93 -14.23
C THR A 126 6.96 -26.14 -13.31
N ASP A 127 7.90 -27.03 -13.66
CA ASP A 127 8.35 -28.10 -12.77
C ASP A 127 9.47 -27.63 -11.82
N ASP A 128 9.89 -28.52 -10.89
CA ASP A 128 10.89 -28.20 -9.88
C ASP A 128 12.27 -27.87 -10.51
N GLU A 129 12.63 -28.54 -11.61
CA GLU A 129 13.90 -28.29 -12.32
C GLU A 129 13.94 -26.88 -12.91
N GLN A 130 12.82 -26.44 -13.49
CA GLN A 130 12.66 -25.08 -14.03
C GLN A 130 12.55 -24.00 -12.95
N LEU A 131 12.19 -24.34 -11.71
CA LEU A 131 12.12 -23.39 -10.58
C LEU A 131 13.46 -23.23 -9.85
N GLU A 132 14.35 -24.23 -9.92
CA GLU A 132 15.65 -24.22 -9.25
C GLU A 132 16.75 -23.47 -10.04
N GLU A 133 16.59 -23.26 -11.35
CA GLU A 133 17.48 -22.43 -12.21
C GLU A 133 17.15 -20.92 -12.17
#